data_AF-A0A1G0JJV0-F1
#
_entry.id   AF-A0A1G0JJV0-F1
#
_cell.length_a   1.000
_cell.length_b   1.000
_cell.length_c   1.000
_cell.angle_alpha   90.00
_cell.angle_beta   90.00
_cell.angle_gamma   90.00
#
_symmetry.space_group_name_H-M   'P 1'
#
loop_
_entity.id
_entity.type
_entity.pdbx_description
1 polymer ?
#
loop_
_entity_poly.entity_id
_entity_poly.type
_entity_poly.pdbx_seq_one_letter_code
_entity_poly.pdbx_strand_id
1 'polypeptide(L)'
;MVMNTNRQISVDSAAKSHLDNNKLRNTLETDEPKVLLEFYSLYMEQLQELIGLLGRISLPEDVGSVVSLAHKMKSSSQSIGAFRVASRLSVVEELALKGDSERLRDSLAHIVQDCDKTLLELKLEVHALSVALMV
;
A
#
# COMPACT_ATOMS: atom_id res chain seq x y z
N MET A 1 38.24 18.65 30.30
CA MET A 1 37.57 19.70 29.50
C MET A 1 36.86 18.97 28.34
N VAL A 2 35.75 18.25 28.62
CA VAL A 2 34.34 18.63 28.33
C VAL A 2 34.22 19.45 27.04
N MET A 3 33.48 19.09 25.98
CA MET A 3 32.20 18.38 25.85
C MET A 3 32.18 17.59 24.50
N ASN A 4 31.77 16.30 24.46
CA ASN A 4 30.45 15.82 24.01
C ASN A 4 29.61 16.87 23.23
N THR A 5 28.97 16.60 22.09
CA THR A 5 27.69 15.87 22.08
C THR A 5 27.33 15.56 20.63
N ASN A 6 27.38 14.27 20.31
CA ASN A 6 26.31 13.52 19.66
C ASN A 6 25.24 14.40 18.97
N ARG A 7 25.34 14.62 17.66
CA ARG A 7 24.17 15.11 16.89
C ARG A 7 23.13 14.01 16.93
N GLN A 8 22.09 14.25 17.72
CA GLN A 8 20.83 13.53 17.78
C GLN A 8 20.53 12.84 16.43
N ILE A 9 20.76 11.53 16.42
CA ILE A 9 19.84 10.61 15.77
C ILE A 9 18.51 10.91 16.43
N SER A 10 17.63 11.64 15.76
CA SER A 10 16.24 11.75 16.20
C SER A 10 15.69 10.35 16.26
N VAL A 11 15.63 9.88 17.50
CA VAL A 11 14.86 8.76 17.97
C VAL A 11 13.44 9.01 17.51
N ASP A 12 13.02 8.32 16.47
CA ASP A 12 11.62 7.95 16.30
C ASP A 12 11.57 6.65 15.50
N SER A 13 11.42 5.57 16.25
CA SER A 13 10.72 4.36 15.86
C SER A 13 9.25 4.66 15.53
N ALA A 14 8.98 5.71 14.75
CA ALA A 14 7.66 6.12 14.32
C ALA A 14 7.14 5.09 13.32
N ALA A 15 5.88 4.69 13.48
CA ALA A 15 5.17 3.86 12.54
C ALA A 15 5.41 4.39 11.11
N LYS A 16 6.19 3.65 10.29
CA LYS A 16 6.35 3.98 8.87
C LYS A 16 4.95 3.94 8.25
N SER A 17 4.42 5.13 7.94
CA SER A 17 3.16 5.32 7.23
C SER A 17 3.07 4.34 6.07
N HIS A 18 1.94 3.66 5.93
CA HIS A 18 1.70 2.75 4.81
C HIS A 18 1.40 3.49 3.50
N LEU A 19 1.04 4.77 3.61
CA LEU A 19 0.66 5.67 2.54
C LEU A 19 1.52 6.96 2.58
N ASP A 20 1.95 7.41 1.40
CA ASP A 20 2.50 8.75 1.19
C ASP A 20 1.44 9.64 0.52
N ASN A 21 0.80 10.49 1.31
CA ASN A 21 -0.32 11.34 0.87
C ASN A 21 0.11 12.43 -0.13
N ASN A 22 1.41 12.72 -0.22
CA ASN A 22 1.92 13.68 -1.21
C ASN A 22 2.21 13.03 -2.55
N LYS A 23 2.37 11.71 -2.60
CA LYS A 23 2.77 11.01 -3.82
C LYS A 23 1.78 11.22 -4.95
N LEU A 24 0.49 11.02 -4.69
CA LEU A 24 -0.56 11.16 -5.70
C LEU A 24 -0.68 12.61 -6.17
N ARG A 25 -0.67 13.58 -5.23
CA ARG A 25 -0.70 15.03 -5.52
C ARG A 25 0.44 15.43 -6.45
N ASN A 26 1.65 15.03 -6.12
CA ASN A 26 2.85 15.31 -6.91
C ASN A 26 2.80 14.63 -8.29
N THR A 27 2.23 13.43 -8.39
CA THR A 27 2.12 12.72 -9.67
C THR A 27 1.05 13.29 -10.59
N LEU A 28 -0.03 13.84 -10.04
CA LEU A 28 -1.08 14.50 -10.82
C LEU A 28 -0.89 16.00 -10.98
N GLU A 29 0.11 16.58 -10.29
CA GLU A 29 0.34 18.03 -10.19
C GLU A 29 -0.93 18.79 -9.80
N THR A 30 -1.73 18.21 -8.89
CA THR A 30 -3.01 18.76 -8.45
C THR A 30 -3.19 18.65 -6.94
N ASP A 31 -3.78 19.70 -6.37
CA ASP A 31 -4.29 19.72 -5.01
C ASP A 31 -5.82 19.72 -4.97
N GLU A 32 -6.49 19.54 -6.11
CA GLU A 32 -7.93 19.55 -6.20
C GLU A 32 -8.55 18.39 -5.39
N PRO A 33 -9.27 18.65 -4.29
CA PRO A 33 -9.71 17.59 -3.38
C PRO A 33 -10.65 16.58 -4.04
N LYS A 34 -11.48 17.02 -5.01
CA LYS A 34 -12.39 16.13 -5.75
C LYS A 34 -11.64 15.09 -6.58
N VAL A 35 -10.59 15.51 -7.27
CA VAL A 35 -9.75 14.61 -8.07
C VAL A 35 -9.09 13.59 -7.15
N LEU A 36 -8.45 14.04 -6.07
CA LEU A 36 -7.79 13.15 -5.12
C LEU A 36 -8.75 12.14 -4.47
N LEU A 37 -9.96 12.58 -4.12
CA LEU A 37 -11.01 11.71 -3.58
C LEU A 37 -11.40 10.59 -4.54
N GLU A 38 -11.56 10.89 -5.83
CA GLU A 38 -11.90 9.90 -6.85
C GLU A 38 -10.83 8.81 -6.95
N PHE A 39 -9.56 9.21 -7.02
CA PHE A 39 -8.43 8.27 -7.08
C PHE A 39 -8.29 7.42 -5.80
N TYR A 40 -8.39 8.04 -4.61
CA TYR A 40 -8.31 7.31 -3.36
C TYR A 40 -9.48 6.35 -3.17
N SER A 41 -10.70 6.76 -3.54
CA SER A 41 -11.89 5.91 -3.44
C SER A 41 -11.79 4.70 -4.37
N LEU A 42 -11.39 4.92 -5.63
CA LEU A 42 -11.18 3.83 -6.59
C LEU A 42 -10.11 2.85 -6.10
N TYR A 43 -9.00 3.36 -5.54
CA TYR A 43 -7.95 2.50 -5.02
C TYR A 43 -8.39 1.72 -3.77
N MET A 44 -9.20 2.33 -2.90
CA MET A 44 -9.78 1.62 -1.75
C MET A 44 -10.68 0.45 -2.19
N GLU A 45 -11.49 0.62 -3.23
CA GLU A 45 -12.29 -0.45 -3.83
C GLU A 45 -11.41 -1.58 -4.37
N GLN A 46 -10.34 -1.22 -5.10
CA GLN A 46 -9.36 -2.20 -5.62
C GLN A 46 -8.66 -2.98 -4.49
N LEU A 47 -8.32 -2.32 -3.37
CA LEU A 47 -7.73 -2.99 -2.20
C LEU A 47 -8.70 -3.96 -1.53
N GLN A 48 -9.98 -3.60 -1.42
CA GLN A 48 -11.00 -4.49 -0.88
C GLN A 48 -11.22 -5.71 -1.76
N GLU A 49 -11.28 -5.51 -3.09
CA GLU A 49 -11.34 -6.60 -4.05
C GLU A 49 -10.10 -7.52 -3.93
N LEU A 50 -8.90 -6.93 -3.85
CA LEU A 50 -7.67 -7.67 -3.64
C LEU A 50 -7.75 -8.55 -2.38
N ILE A 51 -8.12 -8.00 -1.23
CA ILE A 51 -8.28 -8.77 0.02
C ILE A 51 -9.28 -9.93 -0.17
N GLY A 52 -10.40 -9.67 -0.83
CA GLY A 52 -11.41 -10.68 -1.11
C GLY A 52 -10.91 -11.81 -2.03
N LEU A 53 -10.12 -11.48 -3.05
CA LEU A 53 -9.47 -12.43 -3.94
C LEU A 53 -8.40 -13.25 -3.22
N LEU A 54 -7.58 -12.59 -2.40
CA LEU A 54 -6.50 -13.23 -1.65
C LEU A 54 -7.03 -14.31 -0.69
N GLY A 55 -8.19 -14.09 -0.08
CA GLY A 55 -8.86 -15.07 0.78
C GLY A 55 -9.38 -16.32 0.05
N ARG A 56 -9.35 -16.35 -1.29
CA ARG A 56 -9.82 -17.46 -2.13
C ARG A 56 -8.70 -18.20 -2.85
N ILE A 57 -7.46 -17.72 -2.75
CA ILE A 57 -6.31 -18.33 -3.42
C ILE A 57 -6.02 -19.70 -2.84
N SER A 58 -5.95 -20.70 -3.72
CA SER A 58 -5.43 -22.04 -3.43
C SER A 58 -4.09 -22.22 -4.15
N LEU A 59 -3.01 -22.39 -3.37
CA LEU A 59 -1.69 -22.71 -3.92
C LEU A 59 -1.50 -24.24 -3.93
N PRO A 60 -1.01 -24.83 -5.04
CA PRO A 60 -0.34 -24.16 -6.17
C PRO A 60 -1.25 -23.80 -7.37
N GLU A 61 -2.56 -24.10 -7.35
CA GLU A 61 -3.43 -23.96 -8.51
C GLU A 61 -3.50 -22.52 -9.06
N ASP A 62 -3.46 -21.51 -8.19
CA ASP A 62 -3.71 -20.12 -8.56
C ASP A 62 -2.46 -19.28 -8.84
N VAL A 63 -1.26 -19.88 -8.90
CA VAL A 63 0.02 -19.13 -9.02
C VAL A 63 0.02 -18.13 -10.19
N GLY A 64 -0.51 -18.50 -11.36
CA GLY A 64 -0.59 -17.60 -12.52
C GLY A 64 -1.50 -16.39 -12.27
N SER A 65 -2.63 -16.60 -11.59
CA SER A 65 -3.55 -15.54 -11.18
C SER A 65 -2.89 -14.60 -10.16
N VAL A 66 -2.10 -15.15 -9.22
CA VAL A 66 -1.35 -14.38 -8.22
C VAL A 66 -0.34 -13.45 -8.87
N VAL A 67 0.43 -13.92 -9.86
CA VAL A 67 1.41 -13.08 -10.58
C VAL A 67 0.72 -11.90 -11.28
N SER A 68 -0.36 -12.18 -12.03
CA SER A 68 -1.11 -11.15 -12.76
C SER A 68 -1.73 -10.11 -11.83
N LEU A 69 -2.34 -10.57 -10.73
CA LEU A 69 -2.93 -9.70 -9.71
C LEU A 69 -1.86 -8.85 -9.02
N ALA A 70 -0.73 -9.46 -8.65
CA ALA A 70 0.38 -8.78 -8.01
C ALA A 70 0.95 -7.66 -8.87
N HIS A 71 1.16 -7.95 -10.16
CA HIS A 71 1.68 -6.98 -11.12
C HIS A 71 0.77 -5.75 -11.27
N LYS A 72 -0.54 -5.96 -11.48
CA LYS A 72 -1.52 -4.88 -11.66
C LYS A 72 -1.64 -4.02 -10.41
N MET A 73 -1.81 -4.65 -9.25
CA MET A 73 -1.98 -3.94 -7.99
C MET A 73 -0.70 -3.22 -7.57
N LYS A 74 0.48 -3.72 -7.94
CA LYS A 74 1.76 -3.08 -7.64
C LYS A 74 1.82 -1.70 -8.27
N SER A 75 1.53 -1.61 -9.56
CA SER A 75 1.53 -0.34 -10.30
C SER A 75 0.50 0.65 -9.74
N SER A 76 -0.72 0.18 -9.45
CA SER A 76 -1.75 1.03 -8.82
C SER A 76 -1.30 1.56 -7.45
N SER A 77 -0.72 0.69 -6.62
CA SER A 77 -0.22 1.05 -5.30
C SER A 77 0.94 2.05 -5.36
N GLN A 78 1.82 1.96 -6.37
CA GLN A 78 2.91 2.92 -6.57
C GLN A 78 2.39 4.31 -6.97
N SER A 79 1.35 4.38 -7.81
CA SER A 79 0.76 5.64 -8.24
C SER A 79 0.09 6.38 -7.09
N ILE A 80 -0.58 5.66 -6.19
CA ILE A 80 -1.31 6.24 -5.05
C ILE A 80 -0.37 6.58 -3.87
N GLY A 81 0.82 5.97 -3.80
CA GLY A 81 1.76 6.15 -2.69
C GLY A 81 1.65 5.07 -1.60
N ALA A 82 0.95 3.98 -1.86
CA ALA A 82 0.84 2.83 -0.96
C ALA A 82 2.10 1.92 -1.05
N PHE A 83 3.25 2.47 -0.67
CA PHE A 83 4.56 1.85 -0.92
C PHE A 83 4.75 0.49 -0.25
N ARG A 84 4.15 0.28 0.93
CA ARG A 84 4.24 -1.01 1.62
C ARG A 84 3.51 -2.11 0.86
N VAL A 85 2.31 -1.83 0.37
CA VAL A 85 1.53 -2.76 -0.46
C VAL A 85 2.28 -3.02 -1.77
N ALA A 86 2.77 -1.97 -2.45
CA ALA A 86 3.56 -2.11 -3.67
C ALA A 86 4.80 -3.00 -3.49
N SER A 87 5.56 -2.78 -2.41
CA SER A 87 6.76 -3.55 -2.09
C SER A 87 6.40 -5.02 -1.81
N ARG A 88 5.34 -5.28 -1.04
CA ARG A 88 4.88 -6.64 -0.75
C ARG A 88 4.41 -7.36 -2.01
N LEU A 89 3.67 -6.69 -2.89
CA LEU A 89 3.23 -7.25 -4.17
C LEU A 89 4.41 -7.62 -5.07
N SER A 90 5.49 -6.83 -5.06
CA SER A 90 6.72 -7.18 -5.76
C SER A 90 7.35 -8.47 -5.23
N VAL A 91 7.33 -8.68 -3.91
CA VAL A 91 7.83 -9.93 -3.30
C VAL A 91 6.92 -11.12 -3.63
N VAL A 92 5.59 -10.92 -3.59
CA VAL A 92 4.60 -11.93 -3.98
C VAL A 92 4.81 -12.37 -5.43
N GLU A 93 4.95 -11.41 -6.35
CA GLU A 93 5.22 -11.67 -7.77
C GLU A 93 6.50 -12.48 -7.96
N GLU A 94 7.59 -12.10 -7.28
CA GLU A 94 8.87 -12.81 -7.35
C GLU A 94 8.79 -14.25 -6.80
N LEU A 95 8.16 -14.45 -5.63
CA LEU A 95 8.02 -15.77 -5.01
C LEU A 95 7.14 -16.70 -5.84
N ALA A 96 6.06 -16.16 -6.43
CA ALA A 96 5.19 -16.90 -7.33
C ALA A 96 5.93 -17.35 -8.60
N LEU A 97 6.73 -16.47 -9.20
CA LEU A 97 7.56 -16.81 -10.37
C LEU A 97 8.64 -17.85 -10.05
N LYS A 98 9.16 -17.87 -8.82
CA LYS A 98 10.15 -18.86 -8.36
C LYS A 98 9.53 -20.20 -7.92
N GLY A 99 8.20 -20.29 -7.81
CA GLY A 99 7.51 -21.48 -7.32
C GLY A 99 7.69 -21.75 -5.82
N ASP A 100 8.13 -20.74 -5.04
CA ASP A 100 8.38 -20.85 -3.60
C ASP A 100 7.05 -20.74 -2.83
N SER A 101 6.27 -21.83 -2.85
CA SER A 101 4.88 -21.84 -2.39
C SER A 101 4.72 -21.59 -0.89
N GLU A 102 5.72 -21.99 -0.08
CA GLU A 102 5.71 -21.78 1.38
C GLU A 102 5.87 -20.30 1.70
N ARG A 103 6.93 -19.66 1.19
CA ARG A 103 7.15 -18.23 1.42
C ARG A 103 6.11 -17.36 0.72
N LEU A 104 5.58 -17.82 -0.42
CA LEU A 104 4.47 -17.16 -1.08
C LEU A 104 3.25 -17.11 -0.16
N ARG A 105 2.87 -18.23 0.46
CA ARG A 105 1.75 -18.28 1.41
C ARG A 105 1.92 -17.30 2.57
N ASP A 106 3.09 -17.26 3.16
CA ASP A 106 3.40 -16.31 4.25
C ASP A 106 3.29 -14.85 3.76
N SER A 107 3.82 -14.56 2.58
CA SER A 107 3.74 -13.22 1.98
C SER A 107 2.30 -12.81 1.66
N LEU A 108 1.45 -13.75 1.22
CA LEU A 108 0.02 -13.53 0.99
C LEU A 108 -0.74 -13.26 2.29
N ALA A 109 -0.35 -13.83 3.43
CA ALA A 109 -0.93 -13.49 4.73
C ALA A 109 -0.53 -12.08 5.18
N HIS A 110 0.74 -11.70 4.97
CA HIS A 110 1.24 -10.38 5.35
C HIS A 110 0.70 -9.24 4.49
N ILE A 111 0.44 -9.48 3.20
CA ILE A 111 -0.10 -8.43 2.34
C ILE A 111 -1.51 -8.01 2.78
N VAL A 112 -2.35 -8.92 3.28
CA VAL A 112 -3.67 -8.57 3.80
C VAL A 112 -3.55 -7.57 4.95
N GLN A 113 -2.61 -7.80 5.87
CA GLN A 113 -2.32 -6.86 6.97
C GLN A 113 -1.80 -5.51 6.47
N ASP A 114 -0.95 -5.51 5.44
CA ASP A 114 -0.46 -4.28 4.82
C ASP A 114 -1.62 -3.51 4.14
N CYS A 115 -2.55 -4.21 3.48
CA CYS A 115 -3.74 -3.63 2.85
C CYS A 115 -4.72 -3.03 3.87
N ASP A 116 -5.02 -3.72 4.97
CA ASP A 116 -5.92 -3.23 6.02
C ASP A 116 -5.42 -1.93 6.64
N LYS A 117 -4.10 -1.84 6.89
CA LYS A 117 -3.47 -0.62 7.42
C LYS A 117 -3.51 0.52 6.40
N THR A 118 -3.21 0.24 5.12
CA THR A 118 -3.34 1.23 4.05
C THR A 118 -4.78 1.72 3.90
N LEU A 119 -5.77 0.84 3.99
CA LEU A 119 -7.19 1.21 3.93
C LEU A 119 -7.59 2.14 5.09
N LEU A 120 -7.05 1.91 6.29
CA LEU A 120 -7.31 2.78 7.44
C LEU A 120 -6.74 4.20 7.19
N GLU A 121 -5.51 4.30 6.71
CA GLU A 121 -4.87 5.58 6.39
C GLU A 121 -5.61 6.32 5.25
N LEU A 122 -6.01 5.61 4.19
CA LEU A 122 -6.80 6.17 3.10
C LEU A 122 -8.16 6.70 3.58
N LYS A 123 -8.85 5.98 4.48
CA LYS A 123 -10.13 6.44 5.05
C LYS A 123 -9.98 7.76 5.79
N LEU A 124 -8.88 7.95 6.51
CA LEU A 124 -8.59 9.20 7.21
C LEU A 124 -8.33 10.35 6.23
N GLU A 125 -7.56 10.11 5.18
CA GLU A 125 -7.28 11.11 4.14
C GLU A 125 -8.55 11.49 3.35
N VAL A 126 -9.34 10.49 2.92
CA VAL A 126 -10.64 10.70 2.25
C VAL A 126 -11.59 11.50 3.12
N HIS A 127 -11.65 11.22 4.42
CA HIS A 127 -12.45 12.00 5.35
C HIS A 127 -11.97 13.46 5.44
N ALA A 128 -10.65 13.69 5.57
CA ALA A 128 -10.07 15.03 5.63
C ALA A 128 -10.36 15.84 4.36
N LEU A 129 -10.20 15.23 3.18
CA LEU A 129 -10.51 15.86 1.89
C LEU A 129 -12.00 16.17 1.75
N SER A 130 -12.88 15.29 2.22
CA SER A 130 -14.33 15.50 2.18
C SER A 130 -14.74 16.70 3.04
N VAL A 131 -14.16 16.83 4.24
CA VAL A 131 -14.40 17.98 5.12
C VAL A 131 -13.93 19.28 4.47
N ALA A 132 -12.77 19.27 3.81
CA ALA A 132 -12.25 20.45 3.12
C ALA A 132 -13.13 20.95 1.97
N LEU A 133 -13.95 20.10 1.35
CA LEU A 133 -14.91 20.49 0.31
C LEU A 133 -16.22 21.08 0.85
N MET A 134 -16.50 20.92 2.16
CA MET A 134 -17.71 21.44 2.80
C MET A 134 -17.53 22.84 3.39
N VAL A 135 -16.29 23.33 3.42
CA VAL A 135 -15.89 24.68 3.89
C VAL A 135 -15.74 25.61 2.69
#